data_AF-A0A821FSI0-F1
#
_entry.id   AF-A0A821FSI0-F1
#
_cell.length_a   1.000
_cell.length_b   1.000
_cell.length_c   1.000
_cell.angle_alpha   90.00
_cell.angle_beta   90.00
_cell.angle_gamma   90.00
#
_symmetry.space_group_name_H-M   'P 1'
#
loop_
_entity.id
_entity.type
_entity.pdbx_description
1 polymer ?
#
loop_
_entity_poly.entity_id
_entity_poly.type
_entity_poly.pdbx_seq_one_letter_code
_entity_poly.pdbx_strand_id
1 'polypeptide(L)'
;MFTISQSGTSKQRPRLDLDEFSYVRDRIISDKIYWRCIKCKSDHCHARLHTCLESKTILKHPSGHICKFDATENQVCQFSQQVAARALNTQENPDVIVTNCYKGDGRILFFASPEQLHVLQTSQDFLVDGTFNVVPEVFYQLFIIHAVYHQHTVPVVYALLRRKDAGTYTRLFDEIVKIARNWLPASVMMDFEQASISSLKNKFRSVSLSGCYFHLCQKSRAPSPISNRFNVRAYIHKIAALAFLDPNSALNDFESLCEQLDDQYDNILDYFEETYIDMTLIN
;
A
#
# COMPACT_ATOMS: atom_id res chain seq x y z
N MET A 1 -4.42 -20.85 -24.59
CA MET A 1 -3.10 -20.16 -24.54
C MET A 1 -2.91 -19.72 -23.09
N PHE A 2 -1.80 -20.04 -22.43
CA PHE A 2 -1.55 -19.66 -21.03
C PHE A 2 -0.46 -18.60 -20.95
N THR A 3 -0.51 -17.75 -19.92
CA THR A 3 0.45 -16.66 -19.74
C THR A 3 1.28 -16.93 -18.49
N ILE A 4 2.61 -16.88 -18.63
CA ILE A 4 3.54 -16.92 -17.49
C ILE A 4 4.11 -15.52 -17.30
N SER A 5 3.80 -14.89 -16.17
CA SER A 5 4.38 -13.60 -15.80
C SER A 5 5.51 -13.80 -14.79
N GLN A 6 6.66 -13.19 -15.10
CA GLN A 6 7.80 -13.12 -14.19
C GLN A 6 7.92 -11.67 -13.67
N SER A 7 7.83 -11.49 -12.35
CA SER A 7 8.04 -10.19 -11.71
C SER A 7 9.53 -9.91 -11.55
N GLY A 8 10.00 -8.76 -12.01
CA GLY A 8 11.41 -8.33 -11.94
C GLY A 8 11.88 -7.81 -10.57
N THR A 9 11.10 -8.00 -9.50
CA THR A 9 11.54 -7.69 -8.13
C THR A 9 11.85 -8.97 -7.36
N SER A 10 12.93 -8.96 -6.57
CA SER A 10 13.44 -10.13 -5.83
C SER A 10 12.48 -10.73 -4.79
N LYS A 11 11.35 -10.07 -4.51
CA LYS A 11 10.39 -10.45 -3.47
C LYS A 11 9.10 -11.12 -3.98
N GLN A 12 8.76 -11.02 -5.27
CA GLN A 12 7.53 -11.65 -5.79
C GLN A 12 7.83 -12.97 -6.52
N ARG A 13 7.05 -14.01 -6.18
CA ARG A 13 7.17 -15.34 -6.80
C ARG A 13 6.49 -15.33 -8.17
N PRO A 14 7.07 -15.99 -9.19
CA PRO A 14 6.45 -16.10 -10.52
C PRO A 14 5.00 -16.60 -10.46
N ARG A 15 4.15 -16.08 -11.35
CA ARG A 15 2.76 -16.50 -11.52
C ARG A 15 2.50 -17.09 -12.90
N LEU A 16 1.51 -17.97 -12.98
CA LEU A 16 1.02 -18.59 -14.20
C LEU A 16 -0.50 -18.60 -14.16
N ASP A 17 -1.12 -18.14 -15.24
CA ASP A 17 -2.58 -18.07 -15.39
C ASP A 17 -3.05 -19.08 -16.45
N LEU A 18 -3.98 -19.97 -16.07
CA LEU A 18 -4.52 -21.04 -16.91
C LEU A 18 -5.99 -21.30 -16.58
N ASP A 19 -6.83 -21.34 -17.63
CA ASP A 19 -8.27 -21.67 -17.55
C ASP A 19 -8.98 -20.91 -16.42
N GLU A 20 -8.79 -19.59 -16.37
CA GLU A 20 -9.40 -18.68 -15.39
C GLU A 20 -8.83 -18.76 -13.95
N PHE A 21 -7.87 -19.64 -13.69
CA PHE A 21 -7.22 -19.76 -12.38
C PHE A 21 -5.76 -19.28 -12.40
N SER A 22 -5.36 -18.65 -11.29
CA SER A 22 -3.99 -18.19 -11.05
C SER A 22 -3.20 -19.17 -10.18
N TYR A 23 -1.92 -19.35 -10.48
CA TYR A 23 -1.01 -20.23 -9.73
C TYR A 23 0.30 -19.52 -9.40
N VAL A 24 0.87 -19.81 -8.22
CA VAL A 24 2.20 -19.36 -7.81
C VAL A 24 3.21 -20.50 -7.89
N ARG A 25 4.45 -20.19 -8.23
CA ARG A 25 5.54 -21.15 -8.21
C ARG A 25 5.75 -21.70 -6.79
N ASP A 26 5.64 -23.01 -6.66
CA ASP A 26 5.86 -23.73 -5.43
C ASP A 26 7.33 -24.15 -5.30
N ARG A 27 7.84 -24.89 -6.30
CA ARG A 27 9.21 -25.41 -6.35
C ARG A 27 9.63 -25.73 -7.77
N ILE A 28 10.94 -25.84 -7.99
CA ILE A 28 11.55 -26.34 -9.22
C ILE A 28 12.29 -27.63 -8.86
N ILE A 29 12.07 -28.68 -9.62
CA ILE A 29 12.78 -29.96 -9.46
C ILE A 29 13.17 -30.44 -10.85
N SER A 30 14.47 -30.62 -11.08
CA SER A 30 15.01 -30.97 -12.40
C SER A 30 14.53 -29.98 -13.48
N ASP A 31 13.90 -30.48 -14.54
CA ASP A 31 13.37 -29.79 -15.70
C ASP A 31 11.90 -29.34 -15.52
N LYS A 32 11.35 -29.40 -14.30
CA LYS A 32 9.93 -29.15 -14.03
C LYS A 32 9.72 -28.04 -13.01
N ILE A 33 8.77 -27.16 -13.32
CA ILE A 33 8.24 -26.17 -12.39
C ILE A 33 6.91 -26.67 -11.85
N TYR A 34 6.79 -26.72 -10.53
CA TYR A 34 5.58 -27.07 -9.82
C TYR A 34 4.86 -25.80 -9.38
N TRP A 35 3.60 -25.71 -9.73
CA TRP A 35 2.75 -24.56 -9.44
C TRP A 35 1.59 -24.98 -8.56
N ARG A 36 1.10 -24.03 -7.76
CA ARG A 36 -0.03 -24.24 -6.86
C ARG A 36 -1.03 -23.11 -6.94
N CYS A 37 -2.30 -23.44 -6.81
CA CYS A 37 -3.36 -22.45 -6.79
C CYS A 37 -3.06 -21.37 -5.74
N ILE A 38 -3.27 -20.10 -6.09
CA ILE A 38 -3.05 -18.98 -5.17
C ILE A 38 -3.96 -19.06 -3.94
N LYS A 39 -5.16 -19.65 -4.10
CA LYS A 39 -6.17 -19.90 -3.06
C LYS A 39 -5.88 -21.12 -2.19
N CYS A 40 -4.68 -21.71 -2.31
CA CYS A 40 -4.28 -22.85 -1.49
C CYS A 40 -4.26 -22.56 0.02
N LYS A 41 -4.07 -21.29 0.42
CA LYS A 41 -4.09 -20.90 1.84
C LYS A 41 -5.46 -20.39 2.31
N SER A 42 -6.13 -19.57 1.49
CA SER A 42 -7.41 -18.96 1.87
C SER A 42 -8.56 -19.96 1.79
N ASP A 43 -8.62 -20.72 0.69
CA ASP A 43 -9.77 -21.58 0.34
C ASP A 43 -9.39 -23.05 0.45
N HIS A 44 -8.19 -23.34 0.98
CA HIS A 44 -7.63 -24.69 1.08
C HIS A 44 -7.57 -25.42 -0.28
N CYS A 45 -7.48 -24.66 -1.38
CA CYS A 45 -7.48 -25.25 -2.72
C CYS A 45 -6.16 -25.99 -3.01
N HIS A 46 -6.26 -27.31 -3.26
CA HIS A 46 -5.11 -28.16 -3.52
C HIS A 46 -4.74 -28.29 -5.00
N ALA A 47 -5.34 -27.50 -5.90
CA ALA A 47 -5.05 -27.58 -7.32
C ALA A 47 -3.57 -27.28 -7.64
N ARG A 48 -2.95 -28.17 -8.43
CA ARG A 48 -1.54 -28.13 -8.85
C ARG A 48 -1.41 -28.38 -10.33
N LEU A 49 -0.57 -27.61 -11.02
CA LEU A 49 -0.15 -27.85 -12.39
C LEU A 49 1.37 -27.86 -12.47
N HIS A 50 1.92 -28.51 -13.50
CA HIS A 50 3.35 -28.53 -13.74
C HIS A 50 3.67 -28.01 -15.14
N THR A 51 4.76 -27.27 -15.28
CA THR A 51 5.30 -26.87 -16.59
C THR A 51 6.73 -27.31 -16.77
N CYS A 52 7.18 -27.45 -18.01
CA CYS A 52 8.59 -27.62 -18.32
C CYS A 52 9.35 -26.31 -18.03
N LEU A 53 10.54 -26.41 -17.48
CA LEU A 53 11.40 -25.26 -17.16
C LEU A 53 11.86 -24.53 -18.43
N GLU A 54 12.22 -25.27 -19.47
CA GLU A 54 12.83 -24.75 -20.69
C GLU A 54 11.78 -24.33 -21.73
N SER A 55 10.92 -25.26 -22.15
CA SER A 55 9.91 -25.00 -23.17
C SER A 55 8.68 -24.25 -22.64
N LYS A 56 8.56 -24.10 -21.32
CA LYS A 56 7.41 -23.51 -20.62
C LYS A 56 6.07 -24.19 -20.90
N THR A 57 6.04 -25.36 -21.54
CA THR A 57 4.79 -26.08 -21.85
C THR A 57 4.17 -26.74 -20.63
N ILE A 58 2.85 -26.95 -20.64
CA ILE A 58 2.15 -27.68 -19.57
C ILE A 58 2.52 -29.16 -19.65
N LEU A 59 3.09 -29.69 -18.57
CA LEU A 59 3.39 -31.12 -18.42
C LEU A 59 2.28 -31.85 -17.66
N LYS A 60 1.54 -31.13 -16.80
CA LYS A 60 0.40 -31.66 -16.05
C LYS A 60 -0.65 -30.57 -15.88
N HIS A 61 -1.85 -30.84 -16.39
CA HIS A 61 -3.02 -29.99 -16.17
C HIS A 61 -3.44 -29.97 -14.68
N PRO A 62 -4.06 -28.86 -14.23
CA PRO A 62 -4.50 -28.73 -12.86
C PRO A 62 -5.52 -29.80 -12.46
N SER A 63 -5.40 -30.32 -11.23
CA SER A 63 -6.48 -31.07 -10.60
C SER A 63 -7.69 -30.18 -10.35
N GLY A 64 -8.86 -30.78 -10.09
CA GLY A 64 -10.10 -30.03 -9.80
C GLY A 64 -9.91 -28.96 -8.72
N HIS A 65 -10.47 -27.78 -8.98
CA HIS A 65 -10.50 -26.68 -8.04
C HIS A 65 -11.71 -26.80 -7.11
N ILE A 66 -11.51 -26.41 -5.85
CA ILE A 66 -12.60 -26.22 -4.89
C ILE A 66 -12.87 -24.72 -4.63
N CYS A 67 -11.93 -23.86 -5.00
CA CYS A 67 -12.13 -22.42 -4.98
C CYS A 67 -12.99 -21.99 -6.17
N LYS A 68 -13.84 -20.98 -5.96
CA LYS A 68 -14.59 -20.39 -7.06
C LYS A 68 -13.67 -19.53 -7.92
N PHE A 69 -13.90 -19.54 -9.22
CA PHE A 69 -13.38 -18.49 -10.08
C PHE A 69 -14.00 -17.16 -9.64
N ASP A 70 -13.16 -16.23 -9.22
CA ASP A 70 -13.55 -14.85 -8.99
C ASP A 70 -13.00 -14.02 -10.15
N ALA A 71 -13.90 -13.67 -11.09
CA ALA A 71 -13.57 -12.86 -12.24
C ALA A 71 -12.99 -11.51 -11.82
N THR A 72 -13.45 -10.98 -10.69
CA THR A 72 -13.07 -9.67 -10.18
C THR A 72 -11.65 -9.68 -9.63
N GLU A 73 -11.33 -10.65 -8.79
CA GLU A 73 -9.97 -10.80 -8.26
C GLU A 73 -8.96 -11.15 -9.36
N ASN A 74 -9.36 -11.94 -10.36
CA ASN A 74 -8.51 -12.20 -11.51
C ASN A 74 -8.28 -10.95 -12.36
N GLN A 75 -9.30 -10.10 -12.57
CA GLN A 75 -9.13 -8.80 -13.24
C GLN A 75 -8.14 -7.91 -12.48
N VAL A 76 -8.26 -7.84 -11.14
CA VAL A 76 -7.32 -7.09 -10.29
C VAL A 76 -5.89 -7.63 -10.39
N CYS A 77 -5.75 -8.96 -10.36
CA CYS A 77 -4.47 -9.63 -10.52
C CYS A 77 -3.85 -9.31 -11.88
N GLN A 78 -4.62 -9.41 -12.96
CA GLN A 78 -4.19 -9.07 -14.31
C GLN A 78 -3.78 -7.61 -14.42
N PHE A 79 -4.57 -6.68 -13.88
CA PHE A 79 -4.23 -5.26 -13.81
C PHE A 79 -2.89 -5.03 -13.10
N SER A 80 -2.71 -5.62 -11.93
CA SER A 80 -1.46 -5.49 -11.14
C SER A 80 -0.25 -6.06 -11.89
N GLN A 81 -0.43 -7.20 -12.59
CA GLN A 81 0.60 -7.80 -13.42
C GLN A 81 0.94 -6.93 -14.63
N GLN A 82 -0.06 -6.33 -15.29
CA GLN A 82 0.13 -5.42 -16.41
C GLN A 82 0.91 -4.18 -15.99
N VAL A 83 0.57 -3.58 -14.85
CA VAL A 83 1.32 -2.45 -14.27
C VAL A 83 2.79 -2.84 -14.04
N ALA A 84 3.05 -4.01 -13.44
CA ALA A 84 4.40 -4.49 -13.19
C ALA A 84 5.18 -4.83 -14.48
N ALA A 85 4.54 -5.48 -15.45
CA ALA A 85 5.15 -5.87 -16.72
C ALA A 85 5.48 -4.65 -17.59
N ARG A 86 4.58 -3.65 -17.62
CA ARG A 86 4.80 -2.36 -18.28
C ARG A 86 6.01 -1.65 -17.68
N ALA A 87 6.09 -1.59 -16.34
CA ALA A 87 7.21 -0.94 -15.65
C ALA A 87 8.59 -1.54 -16.00
N LEU A 88 8.67 -2.84 -16.31
CA LEU A 88 9.95 -3.52 -16.62
C LEU A 88 10.42 -3.30 -18.06
N ASN A 89 9.49 -3.17 -19.01
CA ASN A 89 9.81 -3.23 -20.44
C ASN A 89 9.49 -1.93 -21.18
N THR A 90 8.93 -0.93 -20.49
CA THR A 90 8.54 0.31 -21.15
C THR A 90 9.76 1.00 -21.77
N GLN A 91 9.67 1.22 -23.08
CA GLN A 91 10.51 2.15 -23.85
C GLN A 91 9.71 3.40 -24.20
N GLU A 92 8.52 3.55 -23.62
CA GLU A 92 7.69 4.73 -23.81
C GLU A 92 8.49 5.92 -23.27
N ASN A 93 8.63 6.95 -24.10
CA ASN A 93 9.01 8.27 -23.59
C ASN A 93 8.02 8.60 -22.46
N PRO A 94 8.38 9.35 -21.40
CA PRO A 94 7.55 9.53 -20.19
C PRO A 94 6.15 10.15 -20.38
N ASP A 95 5.61 10.20 -21.58
CA ASP A 95 4.33 10.80 -21.97
C ASP A 95 3.08 10.01 -21.51
N VAL A 96 3.23 8.90 -20.77
CA VAL A 96 2.13 8.28 -20.02
C VAL A 96 1.93 9.09 -18.73
N ILE A 97 1.47 10.33 -18.98
CA ILE A 97 1.21 11.44 -18.07
C ILE A 97 2.33 11.68 -17.05
N VAL A 98 3.57 11.87 -17.52
CA VAL A 98 4.51 12.71 -16.77
C VAL A 98 4.09 14.16 -16.93
N THR A 99 3.27 14.64 -15.99
CA THR A 99 3.14 16.08 -15.81
C THR A 99 4.37 16.53 -15.03
N ASN A 100 5.39 16.98 -15.76
CA ASN A 100 6.49 17.73 -15.20
C ASN A 100 5.93 19.06 -14.68
N CYS A 101 5.59 19.10 -13.41
CA CYS A 101 5.18 20.34 -12.81
C CYS A 101 6.47 21.07 -12.38
N TYR A 102 6.53 22.38 -12.64
CA TYR A 102 7.58 23.25 -12.14
C TYR A 102 6.94 24.48 -11.50
N LYS A 103 7.29 24.73 -10.24
CA LYS A 103 6.98 25.98 -9.52
C LYS A 103 8.02 26.12 -8.41
N GLY A 104 8.92 27.10 -8.54
CA GLY A 104 10.15 27.18 -7.73
C GLY A 104 11.04 25.94 -7.90
N ASP A 105 11.81 25.57 -6.87
CA ASP A 105 12.80 24.48 -6.90
C ASP A 105 12.21 23.05 -6.82
N GLY A 106 10.88 22.90 -6.75
CA GLY A 106 10.23 21.60 -6.55
C GLY A 106 9.83 20.91 -7.86
N ARG A 107 10.64 19.98 -8.36
CA ARG A 107 10.24 19.05 -9.45
C ARG A 107 9.35 17.94 -8.88
N ILE A 108 8.20 17.69 -9.50
CA ILE A 108 7.32 16.55 -9.22
C ILE A 108 7.20 15.76 -10.52
N LEU A 109 7.46 14.46 -10.46
CA LEU A 109 7.13 13.52 -11.53
C LEU A 109 6.06 12.60 -10.97
N PHE A 110 4.93 12.45 -11.66
CA PHE A 110 4.03 11.35 -11.34
C PHE A 110 3.72 10.54 -12.59
N PHE A 111 3.32 9.30 -12.36
CA PHE A 111 3.09 8.29 -13.38
C PHE A 111 1.77 7.60 -13.07
N ALA A 112 0.89 7.56 -14.06
CA ALA A 112 -0.36 6.80 -14.02
C ALA A 112 -0.79 6.46 -15.44
N SER A 113 -1.12 5.20 -15.69
CA SER A 113 -1.74 4.78 -16.95
C SER A 113 -3.19 5.24 -17.06
N PRO A 114 -3.77 5.28 -18.27
CA PRO A 114 -5.20 5.56 -18.44
C PRO A 114 -6.10 4.65 -17.58
N GLU A 115 -5.76 3.37 -17.46
CA GLU A 115 -6.49 2.40 -16.63
C GLU A 115 -6.35 2.73 -15.14
N GLN A 116 -5.15 3.10 -14.68
CA GLN A 116 -4.93 3.55 -13.31
C GLN A 116 -5.72 4.82 -12.98
N LEU A 117 -5.81 5.78 -13.91
CA LEU A 117 -6.61 6.99 -13.76
C LEU A 117 -8.11 6.72 -13.78
N HIS A 118 -8.54 5.69 -14.52
CA HIS A 118 -9.92 5.23 -14.47
C HIS A 118 -10.26 4.66 -13.08
N VAL A 119 -9.39 3.80 -12.54
CA VAL A 119 -9.56 3.25 -11.18
C VAL A 119 -9.53 4.36 -10.13
N LEU A 120 -8.62 5.34 -10.26
CA LEU A 120 -8.53 6.51 -9.38
C LEU A 120 -9.85 7.31 -9.35
N GLN A 121 -10.51 7.48 -10.50
CA GLN A 121 -11.75 8.26 -10.60
C GLN A 121 -13.02 7.50 -10.22
N THR A 122 -12.95 6.16 -10.14
CA THR A 122 -14.12 5.31 -9.85
C THR A 122 -14.10 4.72 -8.45
N SER A 123 -12.94 4.73 -7.78
CA SER A 123 -12.79 4.24 -6.41
C SER A 123 -13.12 5.32 -5.38
N GLN A 124 -13.55 4.90 -4.20
CA GLN A 124 -13.90 5.80 -3.09
C GLN A 124 -12.92 5.74 -1.93
N ASP A 125 -12.30 4.59 -1.70
CA ASP A 125 -11.39 4.36 -0.58
C ASP A 125 -9.96 4.23 -1.07
N PHE A 126 -9.04 4.92 -0.38
CA PHE A 126 -7.64 4.98 -0.78
C PHE A 126 -6.70 4.74 0.39
N LEU A 127 -5.51 4.24 0.08
CA LEU A 127 -4.37 4.17 0.98
C LEU A 127 -3.21 4.93 0.38
N VAL A 128 -2.55 5.76 1.17
CA VAL A 128 -1.49 6.63 0.70
C VAL A 128 -0.25 6.45 1.56
N ASP A 129 0.90 6.28 0.93
CA ASP A 129 2.16 5.98 1.62
C ASP A 129 3.37 6.57 0.88
N GLY A 130 4.38 6.99 1.65
CA GLY A 130 5.67 7.48 1.14
C GLY A 130 6.78 6.47 1.37
N THR A 131 7.53 6.11 0.31
CA THR A 131 8.68 5.20 0.40
C THR A 131 9.99 5.86 -0.04
N PHE A 132 11.06 5.62 0.72
CA PHE A 132 12.33 6.35 0.59
C PHE A 132 13.47 5.52 -0.03
N ASN A 133 13.42 4.19 0.08
CA ASN A 133 14.58 3.34 -0.26
C ASN A 133 14.70 2.99 -1.75
N VAL A 134 13.75 3.44 -2.58
CA VAL A 134 13.63 3.03 -3.99
C VAL A 134 13.69 4.23 -4.96
N VAL A 135 14.10 5.40 -4.48
CA VAL A 135 14.12 6.62 -5.30
C VAL A 135 15.51 6.99 -5.82
N PRO A 136 15.61 7.56 -7.04
CA PRO A 136 16.83 8.19 -7.51
C PRO A 136 17.27 9.33 -6.59
N GLU A 137 18.58 9.56 -6.47
CA GLU A 137 19.20 10.52 -5.54
C GLU A 137 18.66 11.97 -5.68
N VAL A 138 18.15 12.34 -6.85
CA VAL A 138 17.56 13.67 -7.10
C VAL A 138 16.18 13.87 -6.44
N PHE A 139 15.53 12.80 -5.98
CA PHE A 139 14.24 12.80 -5.29
C PHE A 139 14.38 12.34 -3.84
N TYR A 140 13.51 12.86 -2.99
CA TYR A 140 13.48 12.54 -1.56
C TYR A 140 12.63 11.31 -1.27
N GLN A 141 11.49 11.15 -1.98
CA GLN A 141 10.56 10.05 -1.74
C GLN A 141 9.74 9.70 -2.98
N LEU A 142 9.26 8.47 -3.01
CA LEU A 142 8.22 7.98 -3.90
C LEU A 142 6.92 7.90 -3.09
N PHE A 143 6.00 8.79 -3.41
CA PHE A 143 4.67 8.84 -2.84
C PHE A 143 3.71 8.02 -3.71
N ILE A 144 2.97 7.09 -3.11
CA ILE A 144 2.11 6.15 -3.83
C ILE A 144 0.68 6.28 -3.33
N ILE A 145 -0.26 6.47 -4.26
CA ILE A 145 -1.70 6.38 -3.99
C ILE A 145 -2.17 5.01 -4.44
N HIS A 146 -2.76 4.27 -3.52
CA HIS A 146 -3.44 3.02 -3.77
C HIS A 146 -4.94 3.21 -3.67
N ALA A 147 -5.69 2.63 -4.61
CA ALA A 147 -7.14 2.54 -4.53
C ALA A 147 -7.53 1.18 -3.96
N VAL A 148 -8.60 1.15 -3.14
CA VAL A 148 -9.32 -0.08 -2.86
C VAL A 148 -10.29 -0.31 -4.02
N TYR A 149 -9.88 -1.18 -4.93
CA TYR A 149 -10.63 -1.55 -6.12
C TYR A 149 -11.06 -3.01 -6.00
N HIS A 150 -12.37 -3.25 -5.96
CA HIS A 150 -12.94 -4.58 -5.76
C HIS A 150 -12.38 -5.33 -4.54
N GLN A 151 -12.33 -4.68 -3.38
CA GLN A 151 -11.79 -5.24 -2.13
C GLN A 151 -10.28 -5.55 -2.15
N HIS A 152 -9.57 -5.11 -3.19
CA HIS A 152 -8.14 -5.26 -3.31
C HIS A 152 -7.45 -3.90 -3.36
N THR A 153 -6.27 -3.82 -2.77
CA THR A 153 -5.45 -2.61 -2.83
C THR A 153 -4.57 -2.64 -4.09
N VAL A 154 -4.76 -1.66 -4.97
CA VAL A 154 -3.97 -1.53 -6.21
C VAL A 154 -3.32 -0.15 -6.30
N PRO A 155 -2.04 -0.04 -6.69
CA PRO A 155 -1.39 1.25 -6.88
C PRO A 155 -1.89 1.94 -8.16
N VAL A 156 -2.37 3.17 -8.01
CA VAL A 156 -2.98 3.95 -9.10
C VAL A 156 -2.22 5.22 -9.44
N VAL A 157 -1.40 5.75 -8.52
CA VAL A 157 -0.49 6.87 -8.80
C VAL A 157 0.85 6.61 -8.13
N TYR A 158 1.93 6.84 -8.88
CA TYR A 158 3.29 6.88 -8.36
C TYR A 158 3.83 8.30 -8.54
N ALA A 159 4.34 8.94 -7.49
CA ALA A 159 4.83 10.32 -7.55
C ALA A 159 6.22 10.47 -6.88
N LEU A 160 7.23 10.84 -7.66
CA LEU A 160 8.55 11.22 -7.16
C LEU A 160 8.54 12.68 -6.71
N LEU A 161 8.80 12.88 -5.42
CA LEU A 161 8.80 14.19 -4.77
C LEU A 161 10.20 14.53 -4.26
N ARG A 162 10.63 15.78 -4.45
CA ARG A 162 11.92 16.28 -3.92
C ARG A 162 11.86 16.73 -2.47
N ARG A 163 10.65 16.90 -1.92
CA ARG A 163 10.40 17.39 -0.56
C ARG A 163 9.14 16.73 0.01
N LYS A 164 8.92 16.90 1.31
CA LYS A 164 7.76 16.40 2.07
C LYS A 164 7.00 17.52 2.81
N ASP A 165 7.00 18.72 2.23
CA ASP A 165 6.29 19.88 2.79
C ASP A 165 4.86 20.01 2.22
N ALA A 166 4.01 20.77 2.92
CA ALA A 166 2.59 20.93 2.56
C ALA A 166 2.40 21.54 1.17
N GLY A 167 3.26 22.49 0.77
CA GLY A 167 3.19 23.09 -0.56
C GLY A 167 3.44 22.08 -1.68
N THR A 168 4.33 21.12 -1.44
CA THR A 168 4.63 20.02 -2.37
C THR A 168 3.45 19.07 -2.53
N TYR A 169 2.80 18.68 -1.43
CA TYR A 169 1.61 17.82 -1.48
C TYR A 169 0.39 18.51 -2.07
N THR A 170 0.11 19.76 -1.68
CA THR A 170 -0.97 20.55 -2.26
C THR A 170 -0.84 20.59 -3.78
N ARG A 171 0.38 20.87 -4.28
CA ARG A 171 0.65 20.88 -5.71
C ARG A 171 0.51 19.50 -6.34
N LEU A 172 0.97 18.43 -5.69
CA LEU A 172 0.76 17.07 -6.19
C LEU A 172 -0.73 16.78 -6.41
N PHE A 173 -1.58 17.04 -5.40
CA PHE A 173 -3.00 16.77 -5.49
C PHE A 173 -3.71 17.68 -6.50
N ASP A 174 -3.30 18.94 -6.62
CA ASP A 174 -3.81 19.84 -7.66
C ASP A 174 -3.57 19.30 -9.07
N GLU A 175 -2.35 18.81 -9.33
CA GLU A 175 -1.98 18.30 -10.65
C GLU A 175 -2.67 16.97 -10.98
N ILE A 176 -2.84 16.10 -9.98
CA ILE A 176 -3.65 14.88 -10.14
C ILE A 176 -5.09 15.23 -10.52
N VAL A 177 -5.73 16.18 -9.84
CA VAL A 177 -7.12 16.58 -10.10
C VAL A 177 -7.30 17.23 -11.48
N LYS A 178 -6.29 17.90 -12.03
CA LYS A 178 -6.39 18.43 -13.42
C LYS A 178 -6.61 17.33 -14.46
N ILE A 179 -6.05 16.15 -14.21
CA ILE A 179 -6.09 15.00 -15.12
C ILE A 179 -7.21 14.03 -14.75
N ALA A 180 -7.36 13.74 -13.47
CA ALA A 180 -8.42 12.91 -12.90
C ALA A 180 -9.51 13.79 -12.28
N ARG A 181 -10.24 14.52 -13.12
CA ARG A 181 -11.21 15.55 -12.67
C ARG A 181 -12.35 15.01 -11.82
N ASN A 182 -12.67 13.73 -11.96
CA ASN A 182 -13.73 13.07 -11.21
C ASN A 182 -13.21 12.36 -9.95
N TRP A 183 -11.92 12.50 -9.61
CA TRP A 183 -11.39 11.92 -8.38
C TRP A 183 -11.98 12.62 -7.15
N LEU A 184 -12.83 11.89 -6.44
CA LEU A 184 -13.55 12.34 -5.24
C LEU A 184 -13.45 11.24 -4.17
N PRO A 185 -12.36 11.22 -3.38
CA PRO A 185 -12.19 10.21 -2.34
C PRO A 185 -13.22 10.39 -1.23
N ALA A 186 -13.87 9.30 -0.84
CA ALA A 186 -14.73 9.25 0.35
C ALA A 186 -13.89 9.00 1.60
N SER A 187 -12.93 8.09 1.53
CA SER A 187 -12.00 7.80 2.63
C SER A 187 -10.55 7.67 2.16
N VAL A 188 -9.63 8.14 2.99
CA VAL A 188 -8.18 7.96 2.78
C VAL A 188 -7.52 7.54 4.09
N MET A 189 -6.86 6.37 4.05
CA MET A 189 -5.93 5.95 5.10
C MET A 189 -4.52 6.39 4.72
N MET A 190 -3.81 7.03 5.64
CA MET A 190 -2.46 7.52 5.39
C MET A 190 -1.57 7.37 6.61
N ASP A 191 -0.27 7.58 6.41
CA ASP A 191 0.65 7.78 7.53
C ASP A 191 0.35 9.11 8.25
N PHE A 192 1.05 9.33 9.35
CA PHE A 192 0.80 10.47 10.23
C PHE A 192 1.57 11.73 9.83
N GLU A 193 1.86 11.90 8.55
CA GLU A 193 2.59 13.07 8.09
C GLU A 193 1.68 14.29 7.95
N GLN A 194 1.79 15.24 8.88
CA GLN A 194 0.92 16.42 8.95
C GLN A 194 0.84 17.24 7.66
N ALA A 195 1.94 17.34 6.91
CA ALA A 195 1.99 18.05 5.64
C ALA A 195 1.12 17.38 4.56
N SER A 196 1.06 16.04 4.53
CA SER A 196 0.25 15.30 3.56
C SER A 196 -1.23 15.31 3.96
N ILE A 197 -1.52 15.10 5.26
CA ILE A 197 -2.86 15.17 5.87
C ILE A 197 -3.50 16.53 5.59
N SER A 198 -2.84 17.62 5.98
CA SER A 198 -3.37 18.98 5.83
C SER A 198 -3.64 19.33 4.36
N SER A 199 -2.72 18.97 3.47
CA SER A 199 -2.87 19.18 2.03
C SER A 199 -4.07 18.42 1.45
N LEU A 200 -4.26 17.16 1.85
CA LEU A 200 -5.37 16.34 1.33
C LEU A 200 -6.72 16.81 1.89
N LYS A 201 -6.81 17.12 3.19
CA LYS A 201 -8.02 17.68 3.83
C LYS A 201 -8.41 19.03 3.21
N ASN A 202 -7.44 19.89 2.92
CA ASN A 202 -7.68 21.16 2.24
C ASN A 202 -8.18 20.97 0.80
N LYS A 203 -7.68 19.96 0.10
CA LYS A 203 -8.08 19.66 -1.28
C LYS A 203 -9.48 19.04 -1.35
N PHE A 204 -9.79 18.12 -0.43
CA PHE A 204 -11.05 17.36 -0.40
C PHE A 204 -11.75 17.56 0.94
N ARG A 205 -12.63 18.56 1.04
CA ARG A 205 -13.25 18.93 2.32
C ARG A 205 -14.17 17.87 2.93
N SER A 206 -14.75 17.00 2.10
CA SER A 206 -15.69 15.94 2.54
C SER A 206 -15.02 14.59 2.77
N VAL A 207 -13.69 14.50 2.66
CA VAL A 207 -12.97 13.23 2.80
C VAL A 207 -12.88 12.83 4.27
N SER A 208 -13.10 11.55 4.56
CA SER A 208 -12.78 10.97 5.86
C SER A 208 -11.31 10.54 5.88
N LEU A 209 -10.52 11.13 6.78
CA LEU A 209 -9.11 10.76 6.96
C LEU A 209 -8.94 9.83 8.14
N SER A 210 -8.12 8.80 7.97
CA SER A 210 -7.74 7.89 9.05
C SER A 210 -6.24 7.65 9.06
N GLY A 211 -5.68 7.57 10.26
CA GLY A 211 -4.29 7.18 10.47
C GLY A 211 -4.08 5.68 10.27
N CYS A 212 -2.96 5.29 9.69
CA CYS A 212 -2.63 3.89 9.49
C CYS A 212 -2.20 3.22 10.80
N TYR A 213 -3.02 2.30 11.31
CA TYR A 213 -2.74 1.53 12.54
C TYR A 213 -1.40 0.79 12.51
N PHE A 214 -0.99 0.28 11.35
CA PHE A 214 0.30 -0.37 11.18
C PHE A 214 1.46 0.59 11.46
N HIS A 215 1.40 1.81 10.92
CA HIS A 215 2.42 2.84 11.14
C HIS A 215 2.41 3.34 12.58
N LEU A 216 1.23 3.48 13.20
CA LEU A 216 1.08 3.78 14.62
C LEU A 216 1.84 2.75 15.47
N CYS A 217 1.51 1.46 15.29
CA CYS A 217 2.17 0.36 16.00
C CYS A 217 3.67 0.25 15.73
N GLN A 218 4.14 0.63 14.54
CA GLN A 218 5.56 0.57 14.20
C GLN A 218 6.34 1.67 14.93
N LYS A 219 5.79 2.88 15.00
CA LYS A 219 6.40 4.05 15.62
C LYS A 219 6.35 4.00 17.16
N SER A 220 5.31 3.41 17.73
CA SER A 220 5.19 3.19 19.18
C SER A 220 6.10 2.08 19.72
N ARG A 221 7.02 1.51 18.92
CA ARG A 221 7.97 0.49 19.40
C ARG A 221 9.20 1.13 20.04
N ALA A 222 9.32 1.02 21.36
CA ALA A 222 10.56 1.34 22.07
C ALA A 222 11.62 0.23 21.94
N PRO A 223 12.91 0.56 21.75
CA PRO A 223 14.00 -0.36 22.07
C PRO A 223 14.04 -0.56 23.60
N SER A 224 13.81 -1.78 24.09
CA SER A 224 13.89 -2.10 25.53
C SER A 224 14.93 -3.20 25.85
N PRO A 225 15.65 -3.09 26.99
CA PRO A 225 16.49 -4.16 27.51
C PRO A 225 15.67 -5.43 27.75
N ILE A 226 16.30 -6.60 27.53
CA ILE A 226 15.64 -7.92 27.58
C ILE A 226 14.89 -8.15 28.90
N SER A 227 15.39 -7.60 30.02
CA SER A 227 14.84 -7.76 31.36
C SER A 227 13.46 -7.13 31.57
N ASN A 228 13.03 -6.16 30.75
CA ASN A 228 11.74 -5.47 30.92
C ASN A 228 10.79 -5.59 29.71
N ARG A 229 11.13 -6.45 28.73
CA ARG A 229 10.40 -6.56 27.45
C ARG A 229 8.93 -6.93 27.58
N PHE A 230 8.54 -7.71 28.58
CA PHE A 230 7.16 -8.19 28.72
C PHE A 230 6.21 -7.06 29.17
N ASN A 231 6.62 -6.27 30.17
CA ASN A 231 5.80 -5.16 30.69
C ASN A 231 5.70 -4.03 29.65
N VAL A 232 6.82 -3.63 29.05
CA VAL A 232 6.85 -2.57 28.03
C VAL A 232 6.01 -2.92 26.81
N ARG A 233 6.09 -4.18 26.34
CA ARG A 233 5.27 -4.64 25.22
C ARG A 233 3.78 -4.62 25.54
N ALA A 234 3.39 -4.92 26.78
CA ALA A 234 2.00 -4.83 27.21
C ALA A 234 1.50 -3.38 27.17
N TYR A 235 2.30 -2.41 27.63
CA TYR A 235 1.94 -0.99 27.57
C TYR A 235 1.87 -0.45 26.14
N ILE A 236 2.82 -0.79 25.26
CA ILE A 236 2.76 -0.41 23.84
C ILE A 236 1.48 -0.95 23.17
N HIS A 237 1.06 -2.17 23.53
CA HIS A 237 -0.21 -2.71 23.04
C HIS A 237 -1.42 -1.98 23.62
N LYS A 238 -1.39 -1.55 24.90
CA LYS A 238 -2.47 -0.74 25.49
C LYS A 238 -2.59 0.61 24.79
N ILE A 239 -1.46 1.30 24.58
CA ILE A 239 -1.41 2.57 23.83
C ILE A 239 -1.97 2.39 22.41
N ALA A 240 -1.52 1.36 21.69
CA ALA A 240 -2.07 1.07 20.36
C ALA A 240 -3.58 0.74 20.41
N ALA A 241 -4.06 0.07 21.47
CA ALA A 241 -5.47 -0.28 21.62
C ALA A 241 -6.38 0.92 21.86
N LEU A 242 -5.85 2.05 22.35
CA LEU A 242 -6.59 3.31 22.45
C LEU A 242 -7.14 3.76 21.08
N ALA A 243 -6.52 3.31 19.99
CA ALA A 243 -6.99 3.59 18.63
C ALA A 243 -8.39 3.04 18.30
N PHE A 244 -8.94 2.17 19.16
CA PHE A 244 -10.25 1.55 18.99
C PHE A 244 -11.29 2.05 20.00
N LEU A 245 -10.91 2.97 20.88
CA LEU A 245 -11.81 3.61 21.83
C LEU A 245 -12.46 4.85 21.18
N ASP A 246 -13.62 5.25 21.70
CA ASP A 246 -14.16 6.56 21.36
C ASP A 246 -13.22 7.68 21.87
N PRO A 247 -13.25 8.89 21.28
CA PRO A 247 -12.25 9.93 21.57
C PRO A 247 -12.15 10.29 23.06
N ASN A 248 -13.27 10.30 23.79
CA ASN A 248 -13.27 10.67 25.21
C ASN A 248 -12.66 9.56 26.06
N SER A 249 -13.06 8.30 25.81
CA SER A 249 -12.45 7.15 26.49
C SER A 249 -10.97 7.01 26.16
N ALA A 250 -10.58 7.26 24.90
CA ALA A 250 -9.19 7.24 24.46
C ALA A 250 -8.33 8.26 25.21
N LEU A 251 -8.84 9.49 25.41
CA LEU A 251 -8.15 10.54 26.15
C LEU A 251 -7.99 10.17 27.64
N ASN A 252 -9.08 9.76 28.29
CA ASN A 252 -9.04 9.39 29.71
C ASN A 252 -8.09 8.20 29.97
N ASP A 253 -8.15 7.18 29.12
CA ASP A 253 -7.28 6.00 29.25
C ASP A 253 -5.82 6.34 28.87
N PHE A 254 -5.59 7.29 27.96
CA PHE A 254 -4.26 7.81 27.66
C PHE A 254 -3.65 8.53 28.87
N GLU A 255 -4.38 9.46 29.50
CA GLU A 255 -3.93 10.17 30.71
C GLU A 255 -3.58 9.18 31.83
N SER A 256 -4.43 8.17 32.05
CA SER A 256 -4.16 7.12 33.04
C SER A 256 -2.92 6.28 32.72
N LEU A 257 -2.61 6.06 31.43
CA LEU A 257 -1.40 5.36 31.01
C LEU A 257 -0.14 6.20 31.19
N CYS A 258 -0.22 7.53 30.96
CA CYS A 258 0.88 8.45 31.21
C CYS A 258 1.30 8.45 32.69
N GLU A 259 0.34 8.40 33.62
CA GLU A 259 0.63 8.32 35.06
C GLU A 259 1.30 7.00 35.50
N GLN A 260 1.16 5.93 34.70
CA GLN A 260 1.66 4.59 35.04
C GLN A 260 3.04 4.28 34.42
N LEU A 261 3.50 5.10 33.49
CA LEU A 261 4.72 4.86 32.74
C LEU A 261 5.85 5.75 33.25
N ASP A 262 7.06 5.17 33.36
CA ASP A 262 8.25 5.94 33.72
C ASP A 262 8.64 6.92 32.59
N ASP A 263 9.27 8.03 32.94
CA ASP A 263 9.77 9.10 32.05
C ASP A 263 10.60 8.58 30.85
N GLN A 264 11.18 7.38 30.95
CA GLN A 264 11.91 6.76 29.84
C GLN A 264 11.04 6.47 28.61
N TYR A 265 9.71 6.53 28.72
CA TYR A 265 8.74 6.31 27.64
C TYR A 265 8.08 7.60 27.12
N ASP A 266 8.45 8.77 27.64
CA ASP A 266 7.87 10.07 27.25
C ASP A 266 7.89 10.27 25.73
N ASN A 267 9.01 9.94 25.06
CA ASN A 267 9.11 10.06 23.60
C ASN A 267 8.02 9.26 22.82
N ILE A 268 7.51 8.17 23.38
CA ILE A 268 6.43 7.37 22.76
C ILE A 268 5.07 7.97 23.08
N LEU A 269 4.91 8.49 24.29
CA LEU A 269 3.69 9.14 24.75
C LEU A 269 3.49 10.46 23.99
N ASP A 270 4.50 11.32 23.96
CA ASP A 270 4.54 12.57 23.18
C ASP A 270 4.19 12.30 21.72
N TYR A 271 4.85 11.30 21.11
CA TYR A 271 4.55 10.91 19.74
C TYR A 271 3.08 10.51 19.59
N PHE A 272 2.53 9.68 20.49
CA PHE A 272 1.15 9.22 20.40
C PHE A 272 0.15 10.37 20.60
N GLU A 273 0.42 11.28 21.52
CA GLU A 273 -0.39 12.47 21.79
C GLU A 273 -0.46 13.37 20.55
N GLU A 274 0.68 13.82 20.05
CA GLU A 274 0.78 14.70 18.88
C GLU A 274 0.18 14.07 17.60
N THR A 275 0.30 12.75 17.50
CA THR A 275 0.01 12.02 16.27
C THR A 275 -1.42 11.49 16.20
N TYR A 276 -1.95 11.00 17.33
CA TYR A 276 -3.23 10.33 17.40
C TYR A 276 -4.24 11.15 18.20
N ILE A 277 -3.93 11.54 19.44
CA ILE A 277 -4.87 12.27 20.30
C ILE A 277 -5.24 13.61 19.66
N ASP A 278 -4.26 14.43 19.32
CA ASP A 278 -4.49 15.73 18.68
C ASP A 278 -5.25 15.60 17.35
N MET A 279 -4.95 14.58 16.56
CA MET A 279 -5.64 14.37 15.29
C MET A 279 -7.10 13.95 15.47
N THR A 280 -7.40 13.20 16.53
CA THR A 280 -8.76 12.75 16.87
C THR A 280 -9.60 13.90 17.43
N LEU A 281 -8.97 14.89 18.08
CA LEU A 281 -9.62 16.11 18.60
C LEU A 281 -9.90 17.17 17.52
N ILE A 282 -9.25 17.08 16.35
CA ILE A 282 -9.40 18.03 15.22
C ILE A 282 -10.47 17.58 14.20
N ASN A 283 -11.04 16.38 14.35
CA ASN A 283 -12.11 15.84 13.50
C ASN A 283 -13.49 16.00 14.14
#